data_AF-A0A968BX76-F1
#
_entry.id   AF-A0A968BX76-F1
#
_cell.length_a   1.000
_cell.length_b   1.000
_cell.length_c   1.000
_cell.angle_alpha   90.00
_cell.angle_beta   90.00
_cell.angle_gamma   90.00
#
_symmetry.space_group_name_H-M   'P 1'
#
loop_
_entity.id
_entity.type
_entity.pdbx_description
1 polymer ?
#
loop_
_entity_poly.entity_id
_entity_poly.type
_entity_poly.pdbx_seq_one_letter_code
_entity_poly.pdbx_strand_id
1 'polypeptide(L)'
;AILSSGLLSGEESLALLRSLRQSELFRADQHSYVLYPDRDLPGFLSKNRLHASRVKESPLLTRLVDVGDRTLIVRDENGMCHFPGSFRNVKDVKRALTDLREREEYADLVDAEHDSILELFEEVFDHASFTGRSGTFFAYEGLGSIYWHMVSKLLLAVQETLLHARAQGESSSAVQALVDIYYDIRSGIGFNKPPGVYGAFPTDPYSHTPAGQGAKQPGMTGQVKEELLARWAELGAFILGGALSFDTLMLRESEFTAQETTFAYIDVCGNEQSIDLPPRSLAYTFCQVPIVYICSDDDQVEIAYSVDRRHRVAGHCLDVETSQHIFSRDGHVERIAVYLKPGLR
;
A
#
# COMPACT_ATOMS: atom_id res chain seq x y z
N ALA A 1 -5.00 -3.35 -8.00
CA ALA A 1 -5.07 -3.27 -9.47
C ALA A 1 -6.39 -3.84 -9.99
N ILE A 2 -6.65 -5.15 -9.83
CA ILE A 2 -7.92 -5.75 -10.31
C ILE A 2 -9.18 -5.10 -9.70
N LEU A 3 -9.15 -4.71 -8.43
CA LEU A 3 -10.25 -3.96 -7.78
C LEU A 3 -10.55 -2.63 -8.47
N SER A 4 -9.53 -1.89 -8.90
CA SER A 4 -9.68 -0.61 -9.60
C SER A 4 -9.98 -0.75 -11.10
N SER A 5 -10.13 -1.97 -11.62
CA SER A 5 -10.32 -2.18 -13.05
C SER A 5 -11.76 -1.96 -13.53
N GLY A 6 -12.73 -1.98 -12.62
CA GLY A 6 -14.16 -1.99 -12.95
C GLY A 6 -14.66 -3.30 -13.58
N LEU A 7 -13.85 -4.37 -13.58
CA LEU A 7 -14.22 -5.67 -14.16
C LEU A 7 -14.93 -6.61 -13.19
N LEU A 8 -14.67 -6.46 -11.89
CA LEU A 8 -15.29 -7.30 -10.86
C LEU A 8 -16.61 -6.69 -10.39
N SER A 9 -17.60 -7.53 -10.16
CA SER A 9 -18.77 -7.18 -9.36
C SER A 9 -18.39 -6.89 -7.90
N GLY A 10 -19.30 -6.29 -7.13
CA GLY A 10 -19.12 -6.09 -5.69
C GLY A 10 -18.99 -7.42 -4.94
N GLU A 11 -19.72 -8.46 -5.32
CA GLU A 11 -19.59 -9.80 -4.72
C GLU A 11 -18.24 -10.46 -5.01
N GLU A 12 -17.76 -10.41 -6.25
CA GLU A 12 -16.42 -10.94 -6.60
C GLU A 12 -15.31 -10.16 -5.88
N SER A 13 -15.45 -8.84 -5.80
CA SER A 13 -14.53 -7.98 -5.06
C SER A 13 -14.53 -8.29 -3.56
N LEU A 14 -15.70 -8.54 -2.98
CA LEU A 14 -15.85 -8.92 -1.58
C LEU A 14 -15.19 -10.28 -1.30
N ALA A 15 -15.38 -11.26 -2.18
CA ALA A 15 -14.72 -12.56 -2.08
C ALA A 15 -13.19 -12.40 -2.12
N LEU A 16 -12.68 -11.63 -3.09
CA LEU A 16 -11.26 -11.33 -3.21
C LEU A 16 -10.69 -10.66 -1.94
N LEU A 17 -11.38 -9.65 -1.41
CA LEU A 17 -10.93 -8.91 -0.23
C LEU A 17 -10.93 -9.78 1.03
N ARG A 18 -11.92 -10.67 1.18
CA ARG A 18 -11.93 -11.65 2.27
C ARG A 18 -10.78 -12.63 2.16
N SER A 19 -10.47 -13.12 0.95
CA SER A 19 -9.29 -13.96 0.72
C SER A 19 -7.99 -13.22 1.00
N LEU A 20 -7.88 -11.95 0.59
CA LEU A 20 -6.72 -11.11 0.88
C LEU A 20 -6.49 -10.98 2.39
N ARG A 21 -7.55 -10.74 3.17
CA ARG A 21 -7.52 -10.66 4.64
C ARG A 21 -7.07 -11.96 5.33
N GLN A 22 -7.30 -13.11 4.69
CA GLN A 22 -6.94 -14.45 5.18
C GLN A 22 -5.60 -14.95 4.61
N SER A 23 -5.00 -14.23 3.67
CA SER A 23 -3.76 -14.63 3.00
C SER A 23 -2.51 -14.31 3.83
N GLU A 24 -1.38 -14.85 3.40
CA GLU A 24 -0.05 -14.53 3.95
C GLU A 24 0.36 -13.06 3.75
N LEU A 25 -0.41 -12.28 2.98
CA LEU A 25 -0.18 -10.84 2.84
C LEU A 25 -0.65 -10.07 4.06
N PHE A 26 -1.57 -10.61 4.86
CA PHE A 26 -2.04 -9.93 6.06
C PHE A 26 -1.04 -10.10 7.21
N ARG A 27 -0.48 -8.98 7.66
CA ARG A 27 0.48 -8.88 8.76
C ARG A 27 -0.25 -8.42 10.04
N ALA A 28 -0.41 -9.35 10.97
CA ALA A 28 -1.32 -9.20 12.12
C ALA A 28 -0.85 -8.20 13.18
N ASP A 29 0.45 -8.10 13.49
CA ASP A 29 0.98 -7.17 14.50
C ASP A 29 0.73 -5.69 14.14
N GLN A 30 0.58 -5.41 12.85
CA GLN A 30 0.30 -4.08 12.30
C GLN A 30 -1.10 -3.96 11.71
N HIS A 31 -1.94 -5.01 11.75
CA HIS A 31 -3.27 -5.05 11.15
C HIS A 31 -3.30 -4.48 9.71
N SER A 32 -2.37 -4.91 8.86
CA SER A 32 -2.22 -4.36 7.51
C SER A 32 -1.58 -5.36 6.55
N TYR A 33 -1.15 -4.91 5.36
CA TYR A 33 -0.76 -5.79 4.27
C TYR A 33 0.69 -5.57 3.80
N VAL A 34 1.42 -6.67 3.59
CA VAL A 34 2.73 -6.67 2.91
C VAL A 34 2.57 -6.78 1.39
N LEU A 35 3.62 -6.48 0.63
CA LEU A 35 3.56 -6.47 -0.84
C LEU A 35 3.50 -7.88 -1.46
N TYR A 36 4.10 -8.85 -0.80
CA TYR A 36 4.19 -10.25 -1.18
C TYR A 36 4.45 -11.09 0.08
N PRO A 37 4.17 -12.40 0.08
CA PRO A 37 4.34 -13.22 1.27
C PRO A 37 5.76 -13.13 1.83
N ASP A 38 5.85 -13.06 3.16
CA ASP A 38 7.13 -13.20 3.83
C ASP A 38 7.66 -14.63 3.66
N ARG A 39 8.97 -14.81 3.66
CA ARG A 39 9.58 -16.14 3.45
C ARG A 39 10.88 -16.31 4.21
N ASP A 40 11.10 -17.51 4.69
CA ASP A 40 12.37 -17.89 5.29
C ASP A 40 13.43 -18.03 4.20
N LEU A 41 14.48 -17.21 4.32
CA LEU A 41 15.67 -17.37 3.49
C LEU A 41 16.61 -18.38 4.14
N PRO A 42 17.30 -19.22 3.34
CA PRO A 42 18.30 -20.13 3.88
C PRO A 42 19.33 -19.35 4.71
N GLY A 43 19.65 -19.86 5.89
CA GLY A 43 20.72 -19.31 6.73
C GLY A 43 22.08 -19.37 6.02
N PHE A 44 23.04 -18.57 6.47
CA PHE A 44 24.35 -18.45 5.80
C PHE A 44 25.03 -19.81 5.57
N LEU A 45 24.99 -20.70 6.57
CA LEU A 45 25.61 -22.03 6.48
C LEU A 45 24.86 -23.01 5.57
N SER A 46 23.60 -22.76 5.23
CA SER A 46 22.81 -23.64 4.36
C SER A 46 22.78 -23.21 2.89
N LYS A 47 23.09 -21.94 2.57
CA LYS A 47 22.97 -21.36 1.22
C LYS A 47 23.83 -22.02 0.14
N ASN A 48 25.04 -22.46 0.48
CA ASN A 48 26.03 -22.91 -0.48
C ASN A 48 26.51 -24.29 -0.05
N ARG A 49 25.71 -25.33 -0.25
CA ARG A 49 26.06 -26.71 0.10
C ARG A 49 25.79 -27.62 -1.08
N LEU A 50 26.83 -28.26 -1.59
CA LEU A 50 26.70 -29.23 -2.68
C LEU A 50 26.34 -30.60 -2.10
N HIS A 51 25.42 -31.29 -2.78
CA HIS A 51 25.12 -32.68 -2.46
C HIS A 51 26.32 -33.57 -2.77
N ALA A 52 26.72 -34.42 -1.81
CA ALA A 52 27.90 -35.26 -1.93
C ALA A 52 27.83 -36.26 -3.09
N SER A 53 26.61 -36.69 -3.49
CA SER A 53 26.40 -37.51 -4.69
C SER A 53 26.80 -36.77 -5.96
N ARG A 54 26.34 -35.52 -6.12
CA ARG A 54 26.63 -34.67 -7.29
C ARG A 54 28.13 -34.40 -7.45
N VAL A 55 28.84 -34.20 -6.33
CA VAL A 55 30.31 -34.03 -6.36
C VAL A 55 31.01 -35.31 -6.83
N LYS A 56 30.59 -36.49 -6.34
CA LYS A 56 31.19 -37.78 -6.72
C LYS A 56 30.89 -38.19 -8.16
N GLU A 57 29.76 -37.75 -8.70
CA GLU A 57 29.37 -37.97 -10.10
C GLU A 57 30.15 -37.09 -11.08
N SER A 58 30.81 -36.03 -10.60
CA SER A 58 31.63 -35.13 -11.40
C SER A 58 33.12 -35.48 -11.26
N PRO A 59 33.73 -36.07 -12.31
CA PRO A 59 35.17 -36.23 -12.41
C PRO A 59 35.97 -34.94 -12.17
N LEU A 60 35.54 -33.80 -12.73
CA LEU A 60 36.22 -32.52 -12.52
C LEU A 60 36.21 -32.10 -11.04
N LEU A 61 35.04 -32.08 -10.40
CA LEU A 61 34.92 -31.67 -9.00
C LEU A 61 35.65 -32.62 -8.05
N THR A 62 35.57 -33.93 -8.30
CA THR A 62 36.29 -34.94 -7.52
C THR A 62 37.80 -34.71 -7.61
N ARG A 63 38.32 -34.50 -8.83
CA ARG A 63 39.75 -34.24 -9.05
C ARG A 63 40.22 -32.97 -8.33
N LEU A 64 39.46 -31.88 -8.43
CA LEU A 64 39.80 -30.61 -7.76
C LEU A 64 39.82 -30.76 -6.23
N VAL A 65 38.88 -31.53 -5.65
CA VAL A 65 38.88 -31.85 -4.23
C VAL A 65 40.11 -32.65 -3.82
N ASP A 66 40.50 -33.66 -4.61
CA ASP A 66 41.62 -34.55 -4.29
C ASP A 66 42.98 -33.82 -4.28
N VAL A 67 43.17 -32.86 -5.19
CA VAL A 67 44.41 -32.07 -5.26
C VAL A 67 44.37 -30.79 -4.43
N GLY A 68 43.22 -30.50 -3.80
CA GLY A 68 43.02 -29.30 -3.00
C GLY A 68 42.95 -28.00 -3.80
N ASP A 69 42.61 -28.06 -5.09
CA ASP A 69 42.40 -26.87 -5.92
C ASP A 69 41.03 -26.24 -5.58
N ARG A 70 41.08 -24.95 -5.21
CA ARG A 70 39.94 -24.19 -4.69
C ARG A 70 39.30 -23.27 -5.73
N THR A 71 39.69 -23.37 -6.99
CA THR A 71 39.22 -22.49 -8.07
C THR A 71 37.71 -22.63 -8.32
N LEU A 72 37.15 -23.83 -8.17
CA LEU A 72 35.74 -24.12 -8.45
C LEU A 72 34.98 -24.79 -7.29
N ILE A 73 35.67 -25.46 -6.37
CA ILE A 73 35.07 -26.19 -5.25
C ILE A 73 35.95 -26.10 -4.01
N VAL A 74 35.33 -26.03 -2.84
CA VAL A 74 36.00 -26.00 -1.54
C VAL A 74 35.37 -27.06 -0.64
N ARG A 75 36.20 -27.91 -0.03
CA ARG A 75 35.79 -28.85 1.01
C ARG A 75 36.05 -28.26 2.40
N ASP A 76 35.04 -28.31 3.28
CA ASP A 76 35.17 -27.89 4.69
C ASP A 76 35.75 -29.00 5.57
N GLU A 77 36.00 -28.68 6.86
CA GLU A 77 36.54 -29.63 7.83
C GLU A 77 35.61 -30.81 8.15
N ASN A 78 34.30 -30.65 7.90
CA ASN A 78 33.29 -31.69 8.08
C ASN A 78 33.10 -32.54 6.81
N GLY A 79 33.84 -32.22 5.75
CA GLY A 79 33.80 -32.90 4.46
C GLY A 79 32.68 -32.47 3.52
N MET A 80 31.91 -31.43 3.86
CA MET A 80 30.93 -30.82 2.95
C MET A 80 31.64 -30.01 1.87
N CYS A 81 31.04 -29.93 0.69
CA CYS A 81 31.58 -29.18 -0.44
C CYS A 81 30.74 -27.93 -0.73
N HIS A 82 31.42 -26.88 -1.16
CA HIS A 82 30.90 -25.53 -1.38
C HIS A 82 31.49 -24.95 -2.66
N PHE A 83 30.74 -24.12 -3.40
CA PHE A 83 31.36 -23.23 -4.38
C PHE A 83 32.21 -22.16 -3.66
N PRO A 84 33.25 -21.59 -4.29
CA PRO A 84 34.04 -20.51 -3.72
C PRO A 84 33.18 -19.33 -3.26
N GLY A 85 33.45 -18.81 -2.05
CA GLY A 85 32.70 -17.69 -1.49
C GLY A 85 32.85 -16.35 -2.23
N SER A 86 33.74 -16.28 -3.22
CA SER A 86 33.89 -15.13 -4.12
C SER A 86 32.86 -15.12 -5.27
N PHE A 87 32.15 -16.23 -5.50
CA PHE A 87 31.17 -16.34 -6.58
C PHE A 87 29.87 -15.63 -6.21
N ARG A 88 29.40 -14.79 -7.13
CA ARG A 88 28.14 -14.04 -7.00
C ARG A 88 27.06 -14.59 -7.91
N ASN A 89 27.44 -15.09 -9.08
CA ASN A 89 26.52 -15.67 -10.07
C ASN A 89 27.29 -16.55 -11.07
N VAL A 90 26.55 -17.13 -12.02
CA VAL A 90 27.07 -18.04 -13.04
C VAL A 90 28.26 -17.47 -13.85
N LYS A 91 28.42 -16.14 -13.97
CA LYS A 91 29.56 -15.55 -14.68
C LYS A 91 30.89 -15.81 -13.97
N ASP A 92 30.88 -15.86 -12.63
CA ASP A 92 32.08 -16.17 -11.87
C ASP A 92 32.48 -17.65 -12.03
N VAL A 93 31.49 -18.54 -12.11
CA VAL A 93 31.69 -19.97 -12.42
C VAL A 93 32.28 -20.14 -13.81
N LYS A 94 31.69 -19.49 -14.82
CA LYS A 94 32.21 -19.52 -16.20
C LYS A 94 33.66 -19.05 -16.29
N ARG A 95 34.00 -17.96 -15.60
CA ARG A 95 35.39 -17.49 -15.54
C ARG A 95 36.32 -18.50 -14.89
N ALA A 96 35.92 -19.12 -13.77
CA ALA A 96 36.71 -20.15 -13.12
C ALA A 96 36.92 -21.38 -14.02
N LEU A 97 35.88 -21.80 -14.76
CA LEU A 97 35.99 -22.87 -15.75
C LEU A 97 36.93 -22.49 -16.89
N THR A 98 36.87 -21.26 -17.40
CA THR A 98 37.85 -20.75 -18.39
C THR A 98 39.28 -20.83 -17.85
N ASP A 99 39.53 -20.35 -16.63
CA ASP A 99 40.86 -20.38 -16.01
C ASP A 99 41.38 -21.82 -15.79
N LEU A 100 40.48 -22.77 -15.50
CA LEU A 100 40.82 -24.19 -15.38
C LEU A 100 41.12 -24.82 -16.74
N ARG A 101 40.37 -24.45 -17.79
CA ARG A 101 40.54 -24.96 -19.15
C ARG A 101 41.91 -24.67 -19.74
N GLU A 102 42.53 -23.55 -19.36
CA GLU A 102 43.90 -23.19 -19.78
C GLU A 102 44.98 -24.13 -19.20
N ARG A 103 44.62 -25.01 -18.25
CA ARG A 103 45.52 -26.01 -17.68
C ARG A 103 45.25 -27.35 -18.35
N GLU A 104 46.27 -27.90 -19.01
CA GLU A 104 46.19 -29.14 -19.81
C GLU A 104 45.55 -30.31 -19.04
N GLU A 105 45.83 -30.42 -17.74
CA GLU A 105 45.29 -31.47 -16.86
C GLU A 105 43.78 -31.38 -16.58
N TYR A 106 43.12 -30.25 -16.84
CA TYR A 106 41.67 -30.06 -16.64
C TYR A 106 40.90 -29.79 -17.94
N ALA A 107 41.58 -29.50 -19.05
CA ALA A 107 40.95 -29.05 -20.30
C ALA A 107 39.82 -29.97 -20.78
N ASP A 108 40.09 -31.28 -20.91
CA ASP A 108 39.10 -32.27 -21.36
C ASP A 108 37.93 -32.42 -20.37
N LEU A 109 38.22 -32.34 -19.07
CA LEU A 109 37.20 -32.44 -18.03
C LEU A 109 36.28 -31.20 -18.01
N VAL A 110 36.86 -30.01 -18.18
CA VAL A 110 36.09 -28.78 -18.30
C VAL A 110 35.20 -28.84 -19.54
N ASP A 111 35.73 -29.27 -20.69
CA ASP A 111 34.93 -29.36 -21.93
C ASP A 111 33.79 -30.38 -21.81
N ALA A 112 34.01 -31.49 -21.09
CA ALA A 112 32.99 -32.51 -20.86
C ALA A 112 31.90 -32.10 -19.85
N GLU A 113 32.26 -31.36 -18.81
CA GLU A 113 31.38 -31.09 -17.66
C GLU A 113 30.89 -29.64 -17.55
N HIS A 114 31.34 -28.74 -18.42
CA HIS A 114 31.04 -27.30 -18.36
C HIS A 114 29.57 -27.01 -18.05
N ASP A 115 28.65 -27.50 -18.89
CA ASP A 115 27.22 -27.20 -18.75
C ASP A 115 26.62 -27.86 -17.50
N SER A 116 27.04 -29.09 -17.17
CA SER A 116 26.58 -29.78 -15.95
C SER A 116 26.98 -29.06 -14.66
N ILE A 117 28.13 -28.36 -14.65
CA ILE A 117 28.58 -27.56 -13.51
C ILE A 117 27.77 -26.26 -13.41
N LEU A 118 27.41 -25.64 -14.54
CA LEU A 118 26.51 -24.50 -14.53
C LEU A 118 25.11 -24.89 -14.02
N GLU A 119 24.60 -26.05 -14.43
CA GLU A 119 23.34 -26.62 -13.93
C GLU A 119 23.42 -26.92 -12.43
N LEU A 120 24.53 -27.49 -11.94
CA LEU A 120 24.72 -27.71 -10.50
C LEU A 120 24.76 -26.40 -9.72
N PHE A 121 25.41 -25.36 -10.25
CA PHE A 121 25.40 -24.04 -9.61
C PHE A 121 23.99 -23.45 -9.56
N GLU A 122 23.20 -23.62 -10.64
CA GLU A 122 21.81 -23.19 -10.66
C GLU A 122 20.93 -24.01 -9.70
N GLU A 123 21.12 -25.33 -9.60
CA GLU A 123 20.42 -26.21 -8.66
C GLU A 123 20.64 -25.76 -7.19
N VAL A 124 21.85 -25.28 -6.87
CA VAL A 124 22.19 -24.82 -5.51
C VAL A 124 21.59 -23.44 -5.20
N PHE A 125 21.54 -22.52 -6.17
CA PHE A 125 21.21 -21.12 -5.91
C PHE A 125 19.87 -20.63 -6.46
N ASP A 126 19.25 -21.35 -7.40
CA ASP A 126 17.96 -21.03 -8.05
C ASP A 126 17.89 -19.55 -8.49
N HIS A 127 18.93 -19.09 -9.20
CA HIS A 127 19.00 -17.71 -9.66
C HIS A 127 17.96 -17.39 -10.74
N ALA A 128 17.43 -18.38 -11.45
CA ALA A 128 16.33 -18.22 -12.39
C ALA A 128 15.07 -17.67 -11.70
N SER A 129 14.86 -17.98 -10.43
CA SER A 129 13.75 -17.47 -9.62
C SER A 129 14.00 -16.07 -9.03
N PHE A 130 15.15 -15.45 -9.29
CA PHE A 130 15.47 -14.11 -8.79
C PHE A 130 14.72 -13.01 -9.55
N THR A 131 13.77 -12.37 -8.86
CA THR A 131 12.97 -11.26 -9.42
C THR A 131 13.49 -9.87 -9.03
N GLY A 132 14.61 -9.80 -8.31
CA GLY A 132 15.18 -8.57 -7.78
C GLY A 132 15.43 -8.62 -6.28
N ARG A 133 15.89 -7.49 -5.71
CA ARG A 133 16.26 -7.39 -4.27
C ARG A 133 15.10 -7.64 -3.30
N SER A 134 13.87 -7.50 -3.78
CA SER A 134 12.61 -7.58 -3.04
C SER A 134 12.57 -8.81 -2.12
N GLY A 135 12.93 -9.96 -2.65
CA GLY A 135 12.91 -11.22 -1.92
C GLY A 135 14.22 -11.58 -1.21
N THR A 136 15.19 -10.65 -1.07
CA THR A 136 16.52 -10.93 -0.51
C THR A 136 16.96 -9.94 0.58
N PHE A 137 16.08 -9.05 1.02
CA PHE A 137 16.31 -8.11 2.12
C PHE A 137 15.04 -7.89 2.95
N PHE A 138 15.16 -7.26 4.12
CA PHE A 138 14.15 -7.30 5.19
C PHE A 138 13.57 -5.93 5.59
N ALA A 139 13.66 -4.93 4.71
CA ALA A 139 13.16 -3.57 4.93
C ALA A 139 12.80 -2.92 3.59
N TYR A 140 12.31 -1.67 3.59
CA TYR A 140 11.80 -0.98 2.40
C TYR A 140 10.69 -1.80 1.74
N GLU A 141 10.84 -2.18 0.47
CA GLU A 141 9.89 -3.07 -0.21
C GLU A 141 10.01 -4.53 0.24
N GLY A 142 11.06 -4.88 0.97
CA GLY A 142 11.50 -6.24 1.28
C GLY A 142 10.58 -7.12 2.13
N LEU A 143 11.09 -8.31 2.41
CA LEU A 143 10.42 -9.35 3.19
C LEU A 143 9.92 -8.83 4.55
N GLY A 144 8.65 -9.14 4.85
CA GLY A 144 7.96 -8.74 6.08
C GLY A 144 7.65 -7.24 6.21
N SER A 145 8.01 -6.41 5.23
CA SER A 145 7.83 -4.95 5.29
C SER A 145 6.48 -4.52 4.70
N ILE A 146 5.74 -3.69 5.44
CA ILE A 146 4.55 -3.03 4.92
C ILE A 146 5.00 -1.77 4.17
N TYR A 147 4.53 -1.60 2.93
CA TYR A 147 4.77 -0.40 2.14
C TYR A 147 3.49 0.43 2.02
N TRP A 148 3.40 1.52 2.79
CA TRP A 148 2.14 2.20 3.11
C TRP A 148 1.44 2.84 1.91
N HIS A 149 2.19 3.24 0.88
CA HIS A 149 1.59 3.75 -0.35
C HIS A 149 0.72 2.70 -1.04
N MET A 150 1.14 1.42 -1.05
CA MET A 150 0.34 0.35 -1.66
C MET A 150 -0.91 0.03 -0.84
N VAL A 151 -0.81 0.08 0.49
CA VAL A 151 -1.98 -0.08 1.38
C VAL A 151 -2.99 1.05 1.16
N SER A 152 -2.51 2.29 0.97
CA SER A 152 -3.41 3.44 0.72
C SER A 152 -4.03 3.38 -0.68
N LYS A 153 -3.34 2.81 -1.67
CA LYS A 153 -3.94 2.45 -2.96
C LYS A 153 -5.01 1.38 -2.83
N LEU A 154 -4.79 0.37 -1.98
CA LEU A 154 -5.82 -0.64 -1.69
C LEU A 154 -7.04 0.01 -1.04
N LEU A 155 -6.85 0.88 -0.04
CA LEU A 155 -7.92 1.62 0.62
C LEU A 155 -8.78 2.39 -0.41
N LEU A 156 -8.13 3.18 -1.29
CA LEU A 156 -8.81 3.92 -2.34
C LEU A 156 -9.53 3.00 -3.34
N ALA A 157 -8.90 1.90 -3.74
CA ALA A 157 -9.53 0.93 -4.66
C ALA A 157 -10.79 0.29 -4.06
N VAL A 158 -10.78 -0.04 -2.76
CA VAL A 158 -11.96 -0.57 -2.06
C VAL A 158 -13.06 0.48 -1.97
N GLN A 159 -12.70 1.75 -1.77
CA GLN A 159 -13.66 2.85 -1.82
C GLN A 159 -14.29 3.02 -3.21
N GLU A 160 -13.51 2.97 -4.28
CA GLU A 160 -14.07 3.03 -5.63
C GLU A 160 -15.00 1.83 -5.90
N THR A 161 -14.59 0.65 -5.44
CA THR A 161 -15.36 -0.59 -5.57
C THR A 161 -16.70 -0.50 -4.84
N LEU A 162 -16.74 -0.01 -3.59
CA LEU A 162 -17.99 0.09 -2.83
C LEU A 162 -18.94 1.13 -3.43
N LEU A 163 -18.41 2.26 -3.93
CA LEU A 163 -19.21 3.29 -4.59
C LEU A 163 -19.78 2.77 -5.92
N HIS A 164 -19.00 1.98 -6.66
CA HIS A 164 -19.44 1.34 -7.89
C HIS A 164 -20.54 0.30 -7.63
N ALA A 165 -20.34 -0.60 -6.66
CA ALA A 165 -21.34 -1.61 -6.28
C ALA A 165 -22.68 -0.97 -5.92
N ARG A 166 -22.66 0.13 -5.14
CA ARG A 166 -23.86 0.90 -4.84
C ARG A 166 -24.51 1.50 -6.09
N ALA A 167 -23.71 2.08 -6.99
CA ALA A 167 -24.22 2.69 -8.23
C ALA A 167 -24.86 1.65 -9.19
N GLN A 168 -24.41 0.40 -9.16
CA GLN A 168 -25.01 -0.71 -9.90
C GLN A 168 -26.27 -1.29 -9.23
N GLY A 169 -26.69 -0.76 -8.08
CA GLY A 169 -27.87 -1.23 -7.37
C GLY A 169 -27.67 -2.59 -6.68
N GLU A 170 -26.43 -2.95 -6.33
CA GLU A 170 -26.17 -4.15 -5.53
C GLU A 170 -26.82 -4.07 -4.14
N SER A 171 -27.01 -5.23 -3.50
CA SER A 171 -27.72 -5.32 -2.22
C SER A 171 -27.08 -4.45 -1.13
N SER A 172 -27.91 -3.84 -0.28
CA SER A 172 -27.42 -3.03 0.85
C SER A 172 -26.48 -3.80 1.77
N SER A 173 -26.67 -5.12 1.91
CA SER A 173 -25.75 -5.99 2.66
C SER A 173 -24.38 -6.13 2.02
N ALA A 174 -24.28 -6.20 0.69
CA ALA A 174 -23.01 -6.29 -0.03
C ALA A 174 -22.25 -4.96 0.08
N VAL A 175 -22.94 -3.84 -0.13
CA VAL A 175 -22.39 -2.49 0.04
C VAL A 175 -21.89 -2.30 1.47
N GLN A 176 -22.69 -2.68 2.48
CA GLN A 176 -22.28 -2.58 3.88
C GLN A 176 -21.04 -3.44 4.18
N ALA A 177 -20.96 -4.66 3.65
CA ALA A 177 -19.78 -5.50 3.85
C ALA A 177 -18.51 -4.89 3.22
N LEU A 178 -18.62 -4.19 2.09
CA LEU A 178 -17.50 -3.46 1.50
C LEU A 178 -17.12 -2.22 2.33
N VAL A 179 -18.10 -1.53 2.92
CA VAL A 179 -17.86 -0.44 3.88
C VAL A 179 -17.11 -0.96 5.11
N ASP A 180 -17.52 -2.10 5.66
CA ASP A 180 -16.86 -2.70 6.82
C ASP A 180 -15.39 -3.06 6.51
N ILE A 181 -15.13 -3.63 5.32
CA ILE A 181 -13.76 -3.93 4.86
C ILE A 181 -12.95 -2.64 4.64
N TYR A 182 -13.56 -1.59 4.10
CA TYR A 182 -12.89 -0.30 3.94
C TYR A 182 -12.39 0.23 5.29
N TYR A 183 -13.24 0.24 6.31
CA TYR A 183 -12.84 0.70 7.65
C TYR A 183 -11.90 -0.25 8.37
N ASP A 184 -11.99 -1.57 8.11
CA ASP A 184 -10.99 -2.53 8.60
C ASP A 184 -9.60 -2.18 8.08
N ILE A 185 -9.46 -1.95 6.76
CA ILE A 185 -8.19 -1.52 6.13
C ILE A 185 -7.74 -0.17 6.69
N ARG A 186 -8.66 0.80 6.81
CA ARG A 186 -8.36 2.13 7.34
C ARG A 186 -7.83 2.09 8.76
N SER A 187 -8.37 1.22 9.60
CA SER A 187 -7.91 1.05 10.99
C SER A 187 -6.44 0.60 11.08
N GLY A 188 -5.93 -0.06 10.05
CA GLY A 188 -4.52 -0.42 9.90
C GLY A 188 -3.58 0.74 9.55
N ILE A 189 -4.09 1.90 9.14
CA ILE A 189 -3.28 3.08 8.78
C ILE A 189 -2.81 3.83 10.03
N GLY A 190 -1.63 4.45 9.93
CA GLY A 190 -0.88 5.05 11.03
C GLY A 190 -1.71 5.82 12.06
N PHE A 191 -2.49 6.82 11.64
CA PHE A 191 -3.20 7.72 12.57
C PHE A 191 -4.26 7.03 13.44
N ASN A 192 -4.66 5.80 13.11
CA ASN A 192 -5.57 4.99 13.91
C ASN A 192 -4.85 4.10 14.94
N LYS A 193 -3.51 4.19 15.04
CA LYS A 193 -2.70 3.33 15.91
C LYS A 193 -2.14 4.08 17.11
N PRO A 194 -1.96 3.39 18.26
CA PRO A 194 -1.14 3.90 19.35
C PRO A 194 0.31 4.18 18.88
N PRO A 195 0.97 5.23 19.40
CA PRO A 195 2.36 5.56 19.03
C PRO A 195 3.35 4.41 19.23
N GLY A 196 3.15 3.56 20.25
CA GLY A 196 4.00 2.39 20.51
C GLY A 196 3.89 1.29 19.45
N VAL A 197 2.72 1.14 18.80
CA VAL A 197 2.53 0.18 17.69
C VAL A 197 3.04 0.77 16.39
N TYR A 198 2.79 2.06 16.14
CA TYR A 198 3.25 2.74 14.94
C TYR A 198 4.78 2.94 14.92
N GLY A 199 5.36 3.22 16.09
CA GLY A 199 6.78 3.50 16.29
C GLY A 199 7.22 4.92 15.92
N ALA A 200 6.26 5.86 15.80
CA ALA A 200 6.45 7.28 15.53
C ALA A 200 5.19 8.07 15.97
N PHE A 201 5.12 9.37 15.64
CA PHE A 201 3.87 10.13 15.73
C PHE A 201 2.85 9.60 14.71
N PRO A 202 1.69 9.06 15.15
CA PRO A 202 0.72 8.41 14.25
C PRO A 202 0.15 9.33 13.16
N THR A 203 0.16 10.64 13.39
CA THR A 203 -0.31 11.66 12.44
C THR A 203 0.64 11.88 11.27
N ASP A 204 1.90 11.44 11.39
CA ASP A 204 2.92 11.67 10.38
C ASP A 204 2.99 10.48 9.41
N PRO A 205 2.99 10.74 8.08
CA PRO A 205 3.12 9.68 7.09
C PRO A 205 4.56 9.17 7.00
N TYR A 206 4.71 7.87 6.77
CA TYR A 206 5.99 7.18 6.60
C TYR A 206 5.92 6.20 5.43
N SER A 207 7.04 5.96 4.75
CA SER A 207 7.01 5.13 3.53
C SER A 207 6.74 3.65 3.82
N HIS A 208 7.35 3.10 4.88
CA HIS A 208 7.26 1.68 5.18
C HIS A 208 7.46 1.36 6.67
N THR A 209 7.03 0.17 7.08
CA THR A 209 7.25 -0.40 8.43
C THR A 209 7.82 -1.82 8.29
N PRO A 210 9.14 -2.03 8.49
CA PRO A 210 9.76 -3.35 8.43
C PRO A 210 9.25 -4.32 9.50
N ALA A 211 9.54 -5.61 9.35
CA ALA A 211 9.33 -6.58 10.42
C ALA A 211 10.17 -6.23 11.65
N GLY A 212 9.57 -6.32 12.85
CA GLY A 212 10.25 -6.05 14.12
C GLY A 212 10.67 -4.60 14.38
N GLN A 213 10.20 -3.64 13.57
CA GLN A 213 10.54 -2.22 13.70
C GLN A 213 9.30 -1.32 13.58
N GLY A 214 9.46 -0.06 14.00
CA GLY A 214 8.50 1.02 13.75
C GLY A 214 8.62 1.66 12.37
N ALA A 215 7.75 2.64 12.10
CA ALA A 215 7.68 3.38 10.85
C ALA A 215 9.01 4.03 10.41
N LYS A 216 9.29 4.03 9.10
CA LYS A 216 10.54 4.49 8.48
C LYS A 216 10.31 5.40 7.26
N GLN A 217 11.23 6.34 7.04
CA GLN A 217 11.20 7.37 5.99
C GLN A 217 10.00 8.33 6.09
N PRO A 218 10.09 9.37 6.94
CA PRO A 218 8.99 10.31 7.19
C PRO A 218 8.69 11.23 6.00
N GLY A 219 7.44 11.69 5.94
CA GLY A 219 7.03 12.86 5.16
C GLY A 219 6.57 12.55 3.74
N MET A 220 7.45 12.76 2.76
CA MET A 220 7.07 12.89 1.34
C MET A 220 6.84 11.54 0.62
N THR A 221 5.99 10.69 1.17
CA THR A 221 5.51 9.44 0.54
C THR A 221 4.26 9.69 -0.31
N GLY A 222 4.11 8.96 -1.42
CA GLY A 222 2.91 9.02 -2.27
C GLY A 222 1.63 8.52 -1.57
N GLN A 223 1.74 7.91 -0.39
CA GLN A 223 0.62 7.57 0.49
C GLN A 223 -0.34 8.75 0.69
N VAL A 224 0.20 9.94 0.96
CA VAL A 224 -0.60 11.10 1.37
C VAL A 224 -1.63 11.52 0.32
N LYS A 225 -1.30 11.37 -0.98
CA LYS A 225 -2.24 11.75 -2.04
C LYS A 225 -3.42 10.79 -2.15
N GLU A 226 -3.23 9.51 -1.85
CA GLU A 226 -4.32 8.53 -1.90
C GLU A 226 -5.25 8.73 -0.71
N GLU A 227 -4.70 9.05 0.46
CA GLU A 227 -5.50 9.33 1.67
C GLU A 227 -6.27 10.66 1.57
N LEU A 228 -5.74 11.67 0.88
CA LEU A 228 -6.49 12.90 0.56
C LEU A 228 -7.72 12.61 -0.30
N LEU A 229 -7.56 11.80 -1.35
CA LEU A 229 -8.68 11.39 -2.22
C LEU A 229 -9.69 10.56 -1.44
N ALA A 230 -9.22 9.59 -0.64
CA ALA A 230 -10.08 8.77 0.19
C ALA A 230 -10.88 9.63 1.18
N ARG A 231 -10.26 10.66 1.75
CA ARG A 231 -10.91 11.55 2.71
C ARG A 231 -12.04 12.37 2.09
N TRP A 232 -11.93 12.81 0.83
CA TRP A 232 -13.02 13.54 0.18
C TRP A 232 -14.28 12.70 0.01
N ALA A 233 -14.14 11.43 -0.37
CA ALA A 233 -15.27 10.52 -0.47
C ALA A 233 -15.81 10.08 0.90
N GLU A 234 -14.98 9.98 1.95
CA GLU A 234 -15.46 9.82 3.35
C GLU A 234 -16.30 11.01 3.82
N LEU A 235 -15.87 12.22 3.46
CA LEU A 235 -16.64 13.44 3.67
C LEU A 235 -17.84 13.53 2.72
N GLY A 236 -17.99 12.62 1.77
CA GLY A 236 -19.13 12.62 0.86
C GLY A 236 -19.07 13.67 -0.26
N ALA A 237 -17.94 14.35 -0.47
CA ALA A 237 -17.84 15.40 -1.48
C ALA A 237 -17.55 14.79 -2.87
N PHE A 238 -18.55 14.83 -3.76
CA PHE A 238 -18.47 14.30 -5.12
C PHE A 238 -18.77 15.37 -6.16
N ILE A 239 -18.14 15.27 -7.34
CA ILE A 239 -18.48 16.09 -8.49
C ILE A 239 -19.18 15.21 -9.52
N LEU A 240 -20.47 15.47 -9.74
CA LEU A 240 -21.33 14.69 -10.63
C LEU A 240 -22.00 15.63 -11.62
N GLY A 241 -21.84 15.40 -12.92
CA GLY A 241 -22.46 16.24 -13.95
C GLY A 241 -22.05 17.72 -13.90
N GLY A 242 -20.87 18.03 -13.34
CA GLY A 242 -20.39 19.40 -13.14
C GLY A 242 -20.91 20.11 -11.89
N ALA A 243 -21.67 19.40 -11.04
CA ALA A 243 -22.18 19.91 -9.78
C ALA A 243 -21.50 19.23 -8.57
N LEU A 244 -21.28 19.99 -7.50
CA LEU A 244 -20.85 19.45 -6.21
C LEU A 244 -22.06 18.82 -5.49
N SER A 245 -21.91 17.58 -5.06
CA SER A 245 -22.90 16.81 -4.32
C SER A 245 -22.29 16.25 -3.04
N PHE A 246 -23.13 16.12 -2.02
CA PHE A 246 -22.80 15.56 -0.73
C PHE A 246 -23.46 14.19 -0.55
N ASP A 247 -22.74 13.23 -0.01
CA ASP A 247 -23.21 11.85 0.13
C ASP A 247 -22.80 11.27 1.48
N THR A 248 -23.76 10.78 2.23
CA THR A 248 -23.54 10.41 3.63
C THR A 248 -23.10 8.97 3.83
N LEU A 249 -23.00 8.14 2.77
CA LEU A 249 -22.75 6.70 2.88
C LEU A 249 -21.56 6.33 3.77
N MET A 250 -20.47 7.09 3.66
CA MET A 250 -19.22 6.85 4.38
C MET A 250 -18.98 7.85 5.52
N LEU A 251 -19.98 8.66 5.84
CA LEU A 251 -19.83 9.68 6.87
C LEU A 251 -20.22 9.09 8.23
N ARG A 252 -19.25 9.06 9.16
CA ARG A 252 -19.45 8.49 10.51
C ARG A 252 -19.91 9.55 11.50
N GLU A 253 -20.93 9.22 12.29
CA GLU A 253 -21.45 10.10 13.34
C GLU A 253 -20.36 10.46 14.38
N SER A 254 -19.42 9.55 14.64
CA SER A 254 -18.28 9.79 15.55
C SER A 254 -17.32 10.91 15.12
N GLU A 255 -17.40 11.39 13.87
CA GLU A 255 -16.54 12.48 13.38
C GLU A 255 -17.08 13.87 13.66
N PHE A 256 -18.31 13.98 14.13
CA PHE A 256 -18.94 15.25 14.49
C PHE A 256 -18.54 15.68 15.89
N THR A 257 -18.41 17.00 16.09
CA THR A 257 -18.07 17.58 17.38
C THR A 257 -19.16 17.31 18.40
N ALA A 258 -18.79 16.99 19.64
CA ALA A 258 -19.75 16.77 20.72
C ALA A 258 -20.22 18.09 21.39
N GLN A 259 -19.43 19.15 21.26
CA GLN A 259 -19.62 20.44 21.91
C GLN A 259 -19.38 21.56 20.90
N GLU A 260 -19.82 22.77 21.26
CA GLU A 260 -19.50 23.98 20.50
C GLU A 260 -17.98 24.16 20.38
N THR A 261 -17.53 24.55 19.20
CA THR A 261 -16.12 24.83 18.95
C THR A 261 -15.97 25.87 17.84
N THR A 262 -14.75 26.21 17.47
CA THR A 262 -14.47 27.21 16.43
C THR A 262 -13.58 26.59 15.35
N PHE A 263 -14.00 26.73 14.10
CA PHE A 263 -13.20 26.33 12.94
C PHE A 263 -12.47 27.55 12.37
N ALA A 264 -11.16 27.59 12.57
CA ALA A 264 -10.28 28.59 11.95
C ALA A 264 -9.84 28.11 10.55
N TYR A 265 -9.88 29.01 9.56
CA TYR A 265 -9.50 28.72 8.19
C TYR A 265 -8.94 29.95 7.49
N ILE A 266 -8.37 29.77 6.30
CA ILE A 266 -7.91 30.84 5.43
C ILE A 266 -8.86 30.93 4.24
N ASP A 267 -9.44 32.09 3.98
CA ASP A 267 -10.36 32.31 2.84
C ASP A 267 -9.64 32.42 1.49
N VAL A 268 -10.39 32.45 0.38
CA VAL A 268 -9.82 32.55 -0.98
C VAL A 268 -8.98 33.80 -1.23
N CYS A 269 -9.14 34.84 -0.41
CA CYS A 269 -8.38 36.09 -0.44
C CYS A 269 -7.10 36.01 0.42
N GLY A 270 -6.88 34.90 1.14
CA GLY A 270 -5.72 34.70 2.01
C GLY A 270 -5.89 35.24 3.43
N ASN A 271 -7.09 35.65 3.84
CA ASN A 271 -7.33 36.16 5.18
C ASN A 271 -7.70 35.05 6.15
N GLU A 272 -7.26 35.18 7.40
CA GLU A 272 -7.70 34.33 8.50
C GLU A 272 -9.15 34.66 8.86
N GLN A 273 -9.96 33.60 8.97
CA GLN A 273 -11.38 33.67 9.31
C GLN A 273 -11.71 32.59 10.34
N SER A 274 -12.85 32.73 11.00
CA SER A 274 -13.36 31.71 11.91
C SER A 274 -14.87 31.53 11.80
N ILE A 275 -15.34 30.29 11.99
CA ILE A 275 -16.75 29.93 12.05
C ILE A 275 -17.01 29.23 13.37
N ASP A 276 -18.02 29.70 14.11
CA ASP A 276 -18.52 28.99 15.28
C ASP A 276 -19.33 27.77 14.83
N LEU A 277 -18.99 26.63 15.40
CA LEU A 277 -19.56 25.32 15.10
C LEU A 277 -20.48 24.91 16.26
N PRO A 278 -21.78 24.65 16.01
CA PRO A 278 -22.66 24.09 17.03
C PRO A 278 -22.25 22.64 17.37
N PRO A 279 -22.77 22.05 18.45
CA PRO A 279 -22.62 20.62 18.69
C PRO A 279 -23.20 19.82 17.53
N ARG A 280 -22.66 18.62 17.30
CA ARG A 280 -23.01 17.73 16.19
C ARG A 280 -22.79 18.39 14.83
N SER A 281 -21.65 19.08 14.69
CA SER A 281 -21.20 19.63 13.41
C SER A 281 -19.76 19.21 13.08
N LEU A 282 -19.38 19.35 11.82
CA LEU A 282 -18.04 19.11 11.30
C LEU A 282 -17.74 20.19 10.26
N ALA A 283 -16.51 20.65 10.16
CA ALA A 283 -16.13 21.59 9.11
C ALA A 283 -14.84 21.15 8.40
N TYR A 284 -14.77 21.46 7.11
CA TYR A 284 -13.60 21.32 6.27
C TYR A 284 -13.65 22.37 5.16
N THR A 285 -12.66 22.38 4.27
CA THR A 285 -12.68 23.25 3.09
C THR A 285 -12.61 22.42 1.80
N PHE A 286 -13.29 22.90 0.77
CA PHE A 286 -13.18 22.38 -0.60
C PHE A 286 -13.01 23.56 -1.55
N CYS A 287 -11.96 23.55 -2.38
CA CYS A 287 -11.53 24.73 -3.14
C CYS A 287 -11.39 26.00 -2.26
N GLN A 288 -11.00 25.82 -0.99
CA GLN A 288 -10.88 26.87 0.02
C GLN A 288 -12.20 27.55 0.44
N VAL A 289 -13.35 27.07 -0.03
CA VAL A 289 -14.67 27.43 0.52
C VAL A 289 -14.94 26.56 1.74
N PRO A 290 -15.27 27.14 2.92
CA PRO A 290 -15.65 26.38 4.10
C PRO A 290 -16.99 25.66 3.90
N ILE A 291 -16.99 24.36 4.17
CA ILE A 291 -18.16 23.49 4.17
C ILE A 291 -18.39 23.03 5.61
N VAL A 292 -19.59 23.31 6.13
CA VAL A 292 -20.01 22.95 7.47
C VAL A 292 -21.13 21.91 7.39
N TYR A 293 -20.88 20.72 7.88
CA TYR A 293 -21.91 19.70 8.06
C TYR A 293 -22.57 19.85 9.41
N ILE A 294 -23.89 19.78 9.45
CA ILE A 294 -24.71 19.90 10.66
C ILE A 294 -25.67 18.71 10.69
N CYS A 295 -25.64 17.93 11.76
CA CYS A 295 -26.57 16.82 11.93
C CYS A 295 -28.02 17.32 11.99
N SER A 296 -28.85 16.84 11.06
CA SER A 296 -30.25 17.22 10.89
C SER A 296 -31.07 16.01 10.42
N ASP A 297 -32.38 16.01 10.72
CA ASP A 297 -33.31 15.05 10.12
C ASP A 297 -33.80 15.50 8.73
N ASP A 298 -33.64 16.79 8.41
CA ASP A 298 -33.97 17.36 7.11
C ASP A 298 -32.70 17.58 6.27
N ASP A 299 -32.71 17.00 5.07
CA ASP A 299 -31.63 17.12 4.08
C ASP A 299 -31.74 18.44 3.29
N GLN A 300 -30.76 19.33 3.49
CA GLN A 300 -30.74 20.65 2.86
C GLN A 300 -29.32 21.22 2.75
N VAL A 301 -29.07 22.00 1.71
CA VAL A 301 -27.87 22.84 1.59
C VAL A 301 -28.26 24.32 1.71
N GLU A 302 -27.59 25.06 2.60
CA GLU A 302 -27.61 26.52 2.68
C GLU A 302 -26.31 27.09 2.12
N ILE A 303 -26.42 27.97 1.12
CA ILE A 303 -25.31 28.63 0.44
C ILE A 303 -25.30 30.09 0.90
N ALA A 304 -24.16 30.56 1.41
CA ALA A 304 -23.93 31.98 1.70
C ALA A 304 -23.04 32.60 0.62
N TYR A 305 -23.51 33.69 0.03
CA TYR A 305 -22.80 34.46 -0.99
C TYR A 305 -22.26 35.76 -0.40
N SER A 306 -21.25 36.34 -1.04
CA SER A 306 -20.56 37.56 -0.58
C SER A 306 -21.38 38.84 -0.56
N VAL A 307 -22.58 38.83 -1.16
CA VAL A 307 -23.50 39.97 -1.20
C VAL A 307 -24.58 39.92 -0.11
N ASP A 308 -24.27 39.31 1.04
CA ASP A 308 -25.21 39.03 2.16
C ASP A 308 -26.51 38.37 1.68
N ARG A 309 -26.37 37.45 0.73
CA ARG A 309 -27.47 36.64 0.20
C ARG A 309 -27.30 35.22 0.65
N ARG A 310 -28.41 34.59 1.06
CA ARG A 310 -28.47 33.15 1.32
C ARG A 310 -29.45 32.48 0.40
N HIS A 311 -29.10 31.27 -0.03
CA HIS A 311 -29.98 30.42 -0.80
C HIS A 311 -30.04 29.04 -0.18
N ARG A 312 -31.22 28.41 -0.21
CA ARG A 312 -31.45 27.08 0.33
C ARG A 312 -31.92 26.16 -0.78
N VAL A 313 -31.29 25.00 -0.86
CA VAL A 313 -31.60 23.95 -1.83
C VAL A 313 -31.98 22.70 -1.05
N ALA A 314 -33.06 22.02 -1.44
CA ALA A 314 -33.45 20.76 -0.84
C ALA A 314 -32.52 19.62 -1.32
N GLY A 315 -32.24 18.65 -0.44
CA GLY A 315 -31.34 17.54 -0.74
C GLY A 315 -29.87 17.93 -0.59
N HIS A 316 -29.00 17.26 -1.35
CA HIS A 316 -27.54 17.27 -1.13
C HIS A 316 -26.73 17.75 -2.32
N CYS A 317 -27.36 18.27 -3.37
CA CYS A 317 -26.69 18.65 -4.61
C CYS A 317 -26.84 20.15 -4.87
N LEU A 318 -25.73 20.80 -5.20
CA LEU A 318 -25.74 22.17 -5.72
C LEU A 318 -26.14 22.19 -7.20
N ASP A 319 -26.54 23.35 -7.69
CA ASP A 319 -26.60 23.57 -9.14
C ASP A 319 -25.19 23.73 -9.74
N VAL A 320 -25.09 23.61 -11.07
CA VAL A 320 -23.83 23.70 -11.80
C VAL A 320 -23.21 25.09 -11.68
N GLU A 321 -24.00 26.16 -11.71
CA GLU A 321 -23.51 27.54 -11.66
C GLU A 321 -22.84 27.84 -10.31
N THR A 322 -23.52 27.54 -9.21
CA THR A 322 -22.96 27.65 -7.85
C THR A 322 -21.70 26.80 -7.70
N SER A 323 -21.69 25.59 -8.28
CA SER A 323 -20.52 24.70 -8.23
C SER A 323 -19.32 25.28 -8.96
N GLN A 324 -19.52 25.93 -10.12
CA GLN A 324 -18.44 26.57 -10.87
C GLN A 324 -17.81 27.74 -10.11
N HIS A 325 -18.59 28.53 -9.37
CA HIS A 325 -18.06 29.58 -8.48
C HIS A 325 -17.11 29.03 -7.40
N ILE A 326 -17.43 27.83 -6.86
CA ILE A 326 -16.56 27.15 -5.90
C ILE A 326 -15.27 26.67 -6.59
N PHE A 327 -15.40 26.05 -7.77
CA PHE A 327 -14.25 25.52 -8.51
C PHE A 327 -13.30 26.61 -9.01
N SER A 328 -13.85 27.76 -9.42
CA SER A 328 -13.10 28.93 -9.90
C SER A 328 -12.39 29.69 -8.78
N ARG A 329 -12.78 29.47 -7.51
CA ARG A 329 -12.26 30.16 -6.32
C ARG A 329 -12.40 31.69 -6.43
N ASP A 330 -13.51 32.15 -7.00
CA ASP A 330 -13.76 33.57 -7.26
C ASP A 330 -14.30 34.37 -6.06
N GLY A 331 -14.57 33.70 -4.93
CA GLY A 331 -15.10 34.33 -3.72
C GLY A 331 -16.59 34.70 -3.80
N HIS A 332 -17.30 34.24 -4.82
CA HIS A 332 -18.75 34.46 -4.90
C HIS A 332 -19.51 33.65 -3.84
N VAL A 333 -19.07 32.42 -3.57
CA VAL A 333 -19.58 31.55 -2.49
C VAL A 333 -18.64 31.65 -1.29
N GLU A 334 -19.13 32.17 -0.17
CA GLU A 334 -18.35 32.36 1.05
C GLU A 334 -18.40 31.13 1.96
N ARG A 335 -19.53 30.42 1.99
CA ARG A 335 -19.73 29.26 2.86
C ARG A 335 -20.85 28.37 2.36
N ILE A 336 -20.72 27.08 2.62
CA ILE A 336 -21.77 26.08 2.42
C ILE A 336 -22.07 25.44 3.77
N ALA A 337 -23.33 25.40 4.17
CA ALA A 337 -23.80 24.59 5.30
C ALA A 337 -24.67 23.45 4.76
N VAL A 338 -24.35 22.22 5.12
CA VAL A 338 -25.08 21.01 4.69
C VAL A 338 -25.71 20.38 5.92
N TYR A 339 -27.04 20.35 5.92
CA TYR A 339 -27.87 19.70 6.91
C TYR A 339 -28.12 18.27 6.42
N LEU A 340 -27.63 17.30 7.19
CA LEU A 340 -27.66 15.89 6.77
C LEU A 340 -27.68 14.96 7.97
N LYS A 341 -28.03 13.69 7.71
CA LYS A 341 -27.86 12.60 8.66
C LYS A 341 -26.64 11.73 8.28
N PRO A 342 -25.67 11.50 9.19
CA PRO A 342 -24.54 10.61 8.90
C PRO A 342 -25.03 9.21 8.52
N GLY A 343 -24.41 8.60 7.50
CA GLY A 343 -24.82 7.28 7.01
C GLY A 343 -24.31 6.13 7.88
N LEU A 344 -23.27 6.37 8.67
CA LEU A 344 -22.67 5.39 9.57
C LEU A 344 -22.74 5.88 11.02
N ARG A 345 -23.10 4.97 11.92
CA ARG A 345 -23.17 5.23 13.37
C ARG A 345 -21.83 5.05 14.05
#